data_AF-A0A9W3GPL2-F1
#
_entry.id   AF-A0A9W3GPL2-F1
#
_cell.length_a   1.000
_cell.length_b   1.000
_cell.length_c   1.000
_cell.angle_alpha   90.00
_cell.angle_beta   90.00
_cell.angle_gamma   90.00
#
_symmetry.space_group_name_H-M   'P 1'
#
loop_
_entity.id
_entity.type
_entity.pdbx_description
1 polymer ?
#
loop_
_entity_poly.entity_id
_entity_poly.type
_entity_poly.pdbx_seq_one_letter_code
_entity_poly.pdbx_strand_id
1 'polypeptide(L)'
;MAEPVQEELSALAAIFCGPDEWEVLSRSETDGTVFRILAKAEGFMDADISLQLVFHLPVNYPSCLPGVVVNSEHLTRAQCLTVKEKLLEQAESLLSEPMVHELVLWIQQNLRHVLKQTETGSGSEKCTSTVSTTADDGLWITLLHLDHMRAKTKYVKTVEKWASDLRLTGRLMFMGKLILILLQGDRNNIKEYLILQKTSKVDVDSSGKKCKEKMISVLFETKVQTEHKRFLAFEVKEYSSLDELQKEFETAGLKKLFSEFVLGLVK
;
A
#
# COMPACT_ATOMS: atom_id res chain seq x y z
N MET A 1 12.71 15.34 20.30
CA MET A 1 11.33 14.80 20.29
C MET A 1 10.42 15.76 21.02
N ALA A 2 9.15 15.86 20.60
CA ALA A 2 8.18 16.73 21.27
C ALA A 2 7.79 16.17 22.66
N GLU A 3 7.56 17.07 23.62
CA GLU A 3 7.11 16.76 25.00
C GLU A 3 5.96 15.74 25.10
N PRO A 4 4.86 15.84 24.31
CA PRO A 4 3.75 14.86 24.38
C PRO A 4 4.14 13.42 23.99
N VAL A 5 5.17 13.24 23.16
CA VAL A 5 5.66 11.90 22.76
C VAL A 5 6.43 11.25 23.91
N GLN A 6 7.16 12.05 24.68
CA GLN A 6 7.91 11.55 25.83
C GLN A 6 6.97 11.14 26.97
N GLU A 7 5.88 11.87 27.16
CA GLU A 7 4.80 11.52 28.10
C GLU A 7 4.09 10.23 27.68
N GLU A 8 3.74 10.08 26.41
CA GLU A 8 3.13 8.84 25.88
C GLU A 8 4.03 7.62 26.11
N LEU A 9 5.32 7.72 25.77
CA LEU A 9 6.28 6.62 26.00
C LEU A 9 6.41 6.25 27.48
N SER A 10 6.34 7.24 28.37
CA SER A 10 6.41 7.02 29.82
C SER A 10 5.12 6.36 30.34
N ALA A 11 3.97 6.76 29.83
CA ALA A 11 2.69 6.14 30.15
C ALA A 11 2.64 4.68 29.65
N LEU A 12 3.07 4.42 28.41
CA LEU A 12 3.13 3.06 27.87
C LEU A 12 4.04 2.14 28.69
N ALA A 13 5.21 2.62 29.10
CA ALA A 13 6.12 1.85 29.95
C ALA A 13 5.52 1.52 31.32
N ALA A 14 4.65 2.39 31.86
CA ALA A 14 3.93 2.15 33.11
C ALA A 14 2.75 1.18 32.96
N ILE A 15 2.11 1.17 31.79
CA ILE A 15 0.98 0.27 31.47
C ILE A 15 1.48 -1.15 31.17
N PHE A 16 2.56 -1.28 30.40
CA PHE A 16 3.18 -2.56 30.01
C PHE A 16 4.39 -2.88 30.91
N CYS A 17 4.15 -2.98 32.21
CA CYS A 17 5.21 -3.14 33.22
C CYS A 17 5.56 -4.61 33.56
N GLY A 18 4.93 -5.59 32.91
CA GLY A 18 5.25 -7.00 33.10
C GLY A 18 6.59 -7.42 32.48
N PRO A 19 7.10 -8.61 32.81
CA PRO A 19 8.36 -9.11 32.26
C PRO A 19 8.27 -9.21 30.73
N ASP A 20 9.23 -8.59 30.04
CA ASP A 20 9.35 -8.53 28.58
C ASP A 20 8.20 -7.83 27.83
N GLU A 21 7.27 -7.18 28.54
CA GLU A 21 6.11 -6.49 27.96
C GLU A 21 6.47 -5.16 27.28
N TRP A 22 7.56 -4.52 27.70
CA TRP A 22 8.05 -3.27 27.15
C TRP A 22 9.56 -3.30 26.97
N GLU A 23 10.04 -2.96 25.78
CA GLU A 23 11.48 -2.76 25.51
C GLU A 23 11.70 -1.62 24.53
N VAL A 24 12.58 -0.68 24.86
CA VAL A 24 13.05 0.35 23.93
C VAL A 24 14.25 -0.19 23.17
N LEU A 25 14.12 -0.35 21.84
CA LEU A 25 15.13 -0.96 20.98
C LEU A 25 16.16 0.07 20.51
N SER A 26 15.72 1.29 20.20
CA SER A 26 16.62 2.38 19.81
C SER A 26 15.98 3.75 20.03
N ARG A 27 16.82 4.75 20.27
CA ARG A 27 16.44 6.17 20.30
C ARG A 27 17.47 6.95 19.48
N SER A 28 17.00 7.68 18.48
CA SER A 28 17.81 8.53 17.63
C SER A 28 17.15 9.90 17.50
N GLU A 29 17.95 10.96 17.53
CA GLU A 29 17.46 12.33 17.31
C GLU A 29 17.05 12.56 15.85
N THR A 30 17.62 11.80 14.91
CA THR A 30 17.34 11.93 13.46
C THR A 30 16.31 10.93 12.97
N ASP A 31 16.35 9.69 13.48
CA ASP A 31 15.49 8.60 13.00
C ASP A 31 14.30 8.32 13.93
N GLY A 32 14.23 8.99 15.09
CA GLY A 32 13.15 8.84 16.05
C GLY A 32 13.34 7.66 17.01
N THR A 33 12.24 7.14 17.58
CA THR A 33 12.28 6.11 18.63
C THR A 33 11.69 4.80 18.13
N VAL A 34 12.38 3.68 18.37
CA VAL A 34 11.87 2.33 18.14
C VAL A 34 11.71 1.62 19.46
N PHE A 35 10.54 1.05 19.69
CA PHE A 35 10.26 0.23 20.87
C PHE A 35 9.33 -0.92 20.54
N ARG A 36 9.25 -1.87 21.46
CA ARG A 36 8.47 -3.07 21.36
C ARG A 36 7.52 -3.18 22.54
N ILE A 37 6.29 -3.59 22.25
CA ILE A 37 5.26 -3.94 23.20
C ILE A 37 4.87 -5.40 22.96
N LEU A 38 4.83 -6.21 24.02
CA LEU A 38 4.17 -7.50 24.00
C LEU A 38 2.78 -7.34 24.61
N ALA A 39 1.74 -7.54 23.80
CA ALA A 39 0.35 -7.37 24.20
C ALA A 39 -0.42 -8.69 24.06
N LYS A 40 -1.33 -8.94 24.99
CA LYS A 40 -2.30 -10.04 24.89
C LYS A 40 -3.59 -9.51 24.27
N ALA A 41 -4.09 -10.20 23.25
CA ALA A 41 -5.28 -9.83 22.50
C ALA A 41 -6.27 -10.99 22.46
N GLU A 42 -7.56 -10.69 22.47
CA GLU A 42 -8.58 -11.73 22.52
C GLU A 42 -8.57 -12.58 21.23
N GLY A 43 -8.40 -13.90 21.35
CA GLY A 43 -8.24 -14.82 20.21
C GLY A 43 -9.48 -15.63 19.78
N PHE A 44 -9.31 -16.55 18.80
CA PHE A 44 -10.41 -17.29 18.17
C PHE A 44 -11.23 -18.23 19.10
N MET A 45 -10.80 -18.48 20.34
CA MET A 45 -11.43 -19.47 21.24
C MET A 45 -11.40 -19.09 22.73
N ASP A 46 -11.55 -17.81 23.08
CA ASP A 46 -11.43 -17.31 24.47
C ASP A 46 -10.06 -17.55 25.14
N ALA A 47 -9.04 -17.91 24.33
CA ALA A 47 -7.65 -17.87 24.74
C ALA A 47 -6.99 -16.59 24.21
N ASP A 48 -6.23 -15.92 25.07
CA ASP A 48 -5.45 -14.75 24.72
C ASP A 48 -4.33 -15.12 23.74
N ILE A 49 -4.24 -14.38 22.63
CA ILE A 49 -3.16 -14.45 21.66
C ILE A 49 -2.10 -13.42 22.04
N SER A 50 -0.85 -13.86 22.15
CA SER A 50 0.29 -12.96 22.35
C SER A 50 0.70 -12.30 21.03
N LEU A 51 0.73 -10.98 21.01
CA LEU A 51 1.15 -10.13 19.90
C LEU A 51 2.41 -9.37 20.28
N GLN A 52 3.44 -9.48 19.45
CA GLN A 52 4.63 -8.66 19.52
C GLN A 52 4.50 -7.50 18.53
N LEU A 53 4.35 -6.29 19.05
CA LEU A 53 4.18 -5.06 18.30
C LEU A 53 5.46 -4.23 18.39
N VAL A 54 6.08 -3.92 17.26
CA VAL A 54 7.23 -3.01 17.20
C VAL A 54 6.79 -1.72 16.54
N PHE A 55 6.93 -0.62 17.26
CA PHE A 55 6.60 0.72 16.79
C PHE A 55 7.87 1.50 16.49
N HIS A 56 7.84 2.23 15.38
CA HIS A 56 8.83 3.23 14.98
C HIS A 56 8.14 4.58 14.94
N LEU A 57 8.50 5.46 15.86
CA LEU A 57 7.98 6.83 15.91
C LEU A 57 9.00 7.73 15.21
N PRO A 58 8.71 8.20 13.99
CA PRO A 58 9.57 9.16 13.31
C PRO A 58 9.60 10.50 14.06
N VAL A 59 10.59 11.34 13.76
CA VAL A 59 10.78 12.65 14.42
C VAL A 59 9.58 13.60 14.29
N ASN A 60 8.76 13.41 13.26
CA ASN A 60 7.57 14.22 12.99
C ASN A 60 6.28 13.63 13.60
N TYR A 61 6.38 12.56 14.39
CA TYR A 61 5.25 12.00 15.14
C TYR A 61 4.84 12.95 16.28
N PRO A 62 3.53 13.16 16.57
CA PRO A 62 2.35 12.45 16.04
C PRO A 62 1.72 13.06 14.78
N SER A 63 2.35 14.07 14.15
CA SER A 63 1.85 14.68 12.90
C SER A 63 2.01 13.78 11.67
N CYS A 64 2.57 12.58 11.82
CA CYS A 64 2.66 11.54 10.82
C CYS A 64 2.50 10.17 11.48
N LEU A 65 2.19 9.15 10.68
CA LEU A 65 1.90 7.81 11.18
C LEU A 65 3.14 7.12 11.79
N PRO A 66 2.96 6.32 12.85
CA PRO A 66 4.01 5.46 13.34
C PRO A 66 4.26 4.30 12.35
N GLY A 67 5.51 3.88 12.21
CA GLY A 67 5.82 2.59 11.60
C GLY A 67 5.41 1.46 12.54
N VAL A 68 4.72 0.43 12.03
CA VAL A 68 4.27 -0.71 12.83
C VAL A 68 4.74 -2.02 12.20
N VAL A 69 5.27 -2.93 13.03
CA VAL A 69 5.54 -4.32 12.68
C VAL A 69 4.82 -5.21 13.69
N VAL A 70 4.10 -6.20 13.19
CA VAL A 70 3.31 -7.13 13.98
C VAL A 70 3.87 -8.53 13.79
N ASN A 71 4.15 -9.21 14.88
CA ASN A 71 4.60 -10.59 14.90
C ASN A 71 3.82 -11.39 15.97
N SER A 72 3.53 -12.65 15.70
CA SER A 72 2.87 -13.54 16.66
C SER A 72 3.19 -14.99 16.30
N GLU A 73 3.38 -15.83 17.31
CA GLU A 73 3.57 -17.27 17.12
C GLU A 73 2.28 -17.98 16.71
N HIS A 74 1.13 -17.36 16.98
CA HIS A 74 -0.19 -17.92 16.72
C HIS A 74 -0.85 -17.40 15.43
N LEU A 75 -0.25 -16.41 14.76
CA LEU A 75 -0.79 -15.84 13.53
C LEU A 75 0.09 -16.18 12.33
N THR A 76 -0.54 -16.42 11.19
CA THR A 76 0.19 -16.55 9.93
C THR A 76 0.78 -15.21 9.50
N ARG A 77 1.82 -15.24 8.64
CA ARG A 77 2.41 -14.03 8.08
C ARG A 77 1.39 -13.13 7.36
N ALA A 78 0.38 -13.72 6.71
CA ALA A 78 -0.69 -12.97 6.07
C ALA A 78 -1.59 -12.26 7.10
N GLN A 79 -1.96 -12.95 8.18
CA GLN A 79 -2.75 -12.37 9.27
C GLN A 79 -2.01 -11.26 10.01
N CYS A 80 -0.70 -11.41 10.26
CA CYS A 80 0.12 -10.33 10.81
C CYS A 80 0.13 -9.09 9.92
N LEU A 81 0.16 -9.26 8.59
CA LEU A 81 0.05 -8.15 7.65
C LEU A 81 -1.33 -7.49 7.71
N THR A 82 -2.41 -8.26 7.79
CA THR A 82 -3.77 -7.73 7.95
C THR A 82 -3.91 -6.93 9.25
N VAL A 83 -3.38 -7.45 10.37
CA VAL A 83 -3.39 -6.75 11.66
C VAL A 83 -2.60 -5.44 11.58
N LYS A 84 -1.42 -5.46 10.94
CA LYS A 84 -0.62 -4.26 10.69
C LYS A 84 -1.39 -3.22 9.87
N GLU A 85 -2.02 -3.63 8.78
CA GLU A 85 -2.80 -2.73 7.93
C GLU A 85 -3.95 -2.09 8.72
N LYS A 86 -4.67 -2.87 9.52
CA LYS A 86 -5.75 -2.34 10.37
C LYS A 86 -5.29 -1.40 11.47
N LEU A 87 -4.14 -1.66 12.09
CA LEU A 87 -3.53 -0.74 13.05
C LEU A 87 -3.17 0.61 12.39
N LEU A 88 -2.64 0.58 11.17
CA LEU A 88 -2.32 1.82 10.44
C LEU A 88 -3.58 2.57 9.99
N GLU A 89 -4.65 1.86 9.60
CA GLU A 89 -5.95 2.50 9.32
C GLU A 89 -6.51 3.24 10.54
N GLN A 90 -6.40 2.66 11.75
CA GLN A 90 -6.82 3.35 12.97
C GLN A 90 -5.92 4.56 13.30
N ALA A 91 -4.63 4.45 13.03
CA ALA A 91 -3.67 5.52 13.26
C ALA A 91 -3.98 6.77 12.44
N GLU A 92 -4.52 6.61 11.23
CA GLU A 92 -4.96 7.72 10.37
C GLU A 92 -6.08 8.55 11.00
N SER A 93 -6.94 7.94 11.82
CA SER A 93 -8.02 8.64 12.51
C SER A 93 -7.57 9.43 13.74
N LEU A 94 -6.34 9.21 14.21
CA LEU A 94 -5.77 9.78 15.43
C LEU A 94 -4.61 10.76 15.15
N LEU A 95 -4.44 11.18 13.89
CA LEU A 95 -3.36 12.07 13.48
C LEU A 95 -3.32 13.37 14.30
N SER A 96 -2.09 13.80 14.63
CA SER A 96 -1.79 14.96 15.46
C SER A 96 -1.89 14.74 16.97
N GLU A 97 -2.30 13.56 17.43
CA GLU A 97 -2.29 13.17 18.84
C GLU A 97 -1.44 11.90 19.06
N PRO A 98 -0.76 11.75 20.22
CA PRO A 98 -0.15 10.49 20.60
C PRO A 98 -1.22 9.38 20.61
N MET A 99 -0.97 8.31 19.88
CA MET A 99 -1.99 7.32 19.46
C MET A 99 -1.60 5.87 19.72
N VAL A 100 -0.35 5.58 20.10
CA VAL A 100 0.15 4.20 20.25
C VAL A 100 -0.67 3.42 21.26
N HIS A 101 -1.02 4.02 22.38
CA HIS A 101 -1.84 3.36 23.40
C HIS A 101 -3.22 2.95 22.86
N GLU A 102 -3.89 3.86 22.16
CA GLU A 102 -5.18 3.60 21.52
C GLU A 102 -5.10 2.50 20.45
N LEU A 103 -4.01 2.50 19.67
CA LEU A 103 -3.75 1.46 18.69
C LEU A 103 -3.60 0.07 19.33
N VAL A 104 -2.85 -0.01 20.43
CA VAL A 104 -2.66 -1.27 21.15
C VAL A 104 -3.99 -1.74 21.75
N LEU A 105 -4.74 -0.86 22.42
CA LEU A 105 -6.07 -1.19 22.97
C LEU A 105 -7.02 -1.69 21.88
N TRP A 106 -7.06 -0.97 20.75
CA TRP A 106 -7.94 -1.31 19.64
C TRP A 106 -7.68 -2.73 19.14
N ILE A 107 -6.41 -3.11 18.90
CA ILE A 107 -6.12 -4.45 18.40
C ILE A 107 -6.35 -5.52 19.46
N GLN A 108 -6.11 -5.23 20.74
CA GLN A 108 -6.40 -6.18 21.82
C GLN A 108 -7.89 -6.57 21.84
N GLN A 109 -8.78 -5.62 21.57
CA GLN A 109 -10.23 -5.81 21.54
C GLN A 109 -10.76 -6.31 20.19
N ASN A 110 -10.10 -5.99 19.07
CA ASN A 110 -10.61 -6.23 17.73
C ASN A 110 -9.90 -7.36 16.96
N LEU A 111 -8.88 -8.00 17.54
CA LEU A 111 -8.09 -9.04 16.86
C LEU A 111 -8.98 -10.15 16.27
N ARG A 112 -9.97 -10.67 17.02
CA ARG A 112 -10.90 -11.70 16.54
C ARG A 112 -11.62 -11.27 15.25
N HIS A 113 -12.04 -10.02 15.18
CA HIS A 113 -12.77 -9.47 14.04
C HIS A 113 -11.88 -9.32 12.82
N VAL A 114 -10.65 -8.83 13.03
CA VAL A 114 -9.64 -8.71 11.97
C VAL A 114 -9.33 -10.07 11.36
N LEU A 115 -9.18 -11.11 12.19
CA LEU A 115 -8.80 -12.43 11.73
C LEU A 115 -9.96 -13.20 11.08
N LYS A 116 -11.21 -13.07 11.57
CA LYS A 116 -12.39 -13.71 10.94
C LYS A 116 -12.60 -13.26 9.49
N GLN A 117 -12.20 -12.04 9.14
CA GLN A 117 -12.26 -11.54 7.76
C GLN A 117 -11.25 -12.23 6.83
N THR A 118 -10.19 -12.85 7.39
CA THR A 118 -9.15 -13.53 6.59
C THR A 118 -9.50 -14.97 6.19
N GLU A 119 -10.41 -15.65 6.90
CA GLU A 119 -10.73 -17.07 6.64
C GLU A 119 -11.86 -17.30 5.62
N THR A 120 -12.72 -16.30 5.36
CA THR A 120 -13.87 -16.43 4.43
C THR A 120 -13.47 -16.33 2.94
N GLY A 121 -12.17 -16.40 2.63
CA GLY A 121 -11.61 -16.16 1.29
C GLY A 121 -11.39 -17.41 0.40
N SER A 122 -11.94 -18.58 0.73
CA SER A 122 -11.72 -19.81 -0.04
C SER A 122 -13.02 -20.61 -0.26
N GLY A 123 -13.65 -20.43 -1.41
CA GLY A 123 -14.78 -21.27 -1.85
C GLY A 123 -15.50 -20.71 -3.09
N SER A 124 -15.25 -21.32 -4.24
CA SER A 124 -15.95 -21.11 -5.50
C SER A 124 -17.46 -21.44 -5.36
N GLU A 125 -18.36 -20.54 -5.75
CA GLU A 125 -19.36 -20.71 -6.83
C GLU A 125 -20.55 -19.72 -6.76
N LYS A 126 -20.91 -19.26 -7.96
CA LYS A 126 -22.18 -18.65 -8.41
C LYS A 126 -22.50 -17.19 -8.09
N CYS A 127 -22.50 -16.43 -9.18
CA CYS A 127 -23.25 -15.21 -9.42
C CYS A 127 -24.58 -15.13 -8.66
N THR A 128 -24.73 -14.06 -7.87
CA THR A 128 -25.93 -13.23 -7.83
C THR A 128 -25.56 -11.91 -7.16
N SER A 129 -25.73 -10.81 -7.90
CA SER A 129 -25.49 -9.46 -7.41
C SER A 129 -26.48 -9.07 -6.31
N THR A 130 -26.00 -8.51 -5.20
CA THR A 130 -26.57 -7.38 -4.41
C THR A 130 -25.67 -7.16 -3.16
N VAL A 131 -24.78 -6.15 -3.15
CA VAL A 131 -24.91 -4.82 -2.47
C VAL A 131 -25.23 -4.96 -0.97
N SER A 132 -24.49 -4.50 0.05
CA SER A 132 -23.34 -3.59 0.26
C SER A 132 -22.84 -3.86 1.72
N THR A 133 -21.62 -3.54 2.18
CA THR A 133 -21.12 -2.25 2.74
C THR A 133 -19.91 -2.67 3.62
N THR A 134 -18.69 -2.13 3.65
CA THR A 134 -18.13 -0.80 3.39
C THR A 134 -16.83 -0.93 2.59
N ALA A 135 -16.88 -0.50 1.33
CA ALA A 135 -15.71 -0.40 0.47
C ALA A 135 -14.86 0.81 0.91
N ASP A 136 -13.54 0.65 0.96
CA ASP A 136 -12.61 1.78 0.85
C ASP A 136 -12.80 2.38 -0.55
N ASP A 137 -13.79 3.25 -0.67
CA ASP A 137 -14.31 3.86 -1.90
C ASP A 137 -13.44 5.05 -2.33
N GLY A 138 -12.12 4.88 -2.21
CA GLY A 138 -11.13 5.89 -2.58
C GLY A 138 -10.65 5.71 -4.02
N LEU A 139 -10.46 6.82 -4.73
CA LEU A 139 -9.76 6.80 -6.01
C LEU A 139 -8.26 6.70 -5.74
N TRP A 140 -7.60 5.66 -6.26
CA TRP A 140 -6.16 5.48 -6.11
C TRP A 140 -5.43 5.83 -7.40
N ILE A 141 -4.17 6.28 -7.27
CA ILE A 141 -3.25 6.44 -8.39
C ILE A 141 -2.00 5.61 -8.14
N THR A 142 -1.60 4.85 -9.16
CA THR A 142 -0.38 4.03 -9.14
C THR A 142 0.45 4.30 -10.38
N LEU A 143 1.75 4.51 -10.18
CA LEU A 143 2.74 4.68 -11.25
C LEU A 143 3.64 3.44 -11.32
N LEU A 144 3.72 2.86 -12.51
CA LEU A 144 4.47 1.64 -12.81
C LEU A 144 5.56 1.94 -13.84
N HIS A 145 6.69 1.27 -13.68
CA HIS A 145 7.78 1.24 -14.65
C HIS A 145 7.91 -0.15 -15.25
N LEU A 146 8.04 -0.20 -16.58
CA LEU A 146 8.35 -1.40 -17.34
C LEU A 146 9.73 -1.26 -17.96
N ASP A 147 10.61 -2.22 -17.69
CA ASP A 147 11.98 -2.19 -18.18
C ASP A 147 12.07 -2.38 -19.70
N HIS A 148 11.21 -3.23 -20.26
CA HIS A 148 11.23 -3.54 -21.68
C HIS A 148 9.88 -4.11 -22.15
N MET A 149 9.53 -3.82 -23.41
CA MET A 149 8.37 -4.41 -24.08
C MET A 149 8.77 -4.90 -25.48
N ARG A 150 8.81 -6.22 -25.70
CA ARG A 150 9.19 -6.79 -27.02
C ARG A 150 8.03 -6.79 -28.00
N ALA A 151 6.81 -7.08 -27.52
CA ALA A 151 5.61 -7.17 -28.36
C ALA A 151 4.68 -5.97 -28.21
N LYS A 152 5.15 -4.76 -28.52
CA LYS A 152 4.44 -3.48 -28.28
C LYS A 152 2.96 -3.51 -28.65
N THR A 153 2.62 -3.79 -29.91
CA THR A 153 1.23 -3.75 -30.39
C THR A 153 0.30 -4.70 -29.63
N LYS A 154 0.78 -5.90 -29.28
CA LYS A 154 -0.02 -6.90 -28.57
C LYS A 154 -0.15 -6.55 -27.09
N TYR A 155 0.94 -6.05 -26.50
CA TYR A 155 0.99 -5.64 -25.12
C TYR A 155 0.04 -4.47 -24.86
N VAL A 156 0.11 -3.44 -25.70
CA VAL A 156 -0.77 -2.25 -25.64
C VAL A 156 -2.23 -2.68 -25.65
N LYS A 157 -2.66 -3.50 -26.62
CA LYS A 157 -4.05 -4.00 -26.70
C LYS A 157 -4.48 -4.78 -25.46
N THR A 158 -3.55 -5.52 -24.84
CA THR A 158 -3.85 -6.31 -23.64
C THR A 158 -4.04 -5.40 -22.43
N VAL A 159 -3.16 -4.41 -22.28
CA VAL A 159 -3.24 -3.41 -21.20
C VAL A 159 -4.48 -2.54 -21.34
N GLU A 160 -4.80 -2.07 -22.55
CA GLU A 160 -6.03 -1.31 -22.81
C GLU A 160 -7.27 -2.13 -22.46
N LYS A 161 -7.29 -3.41 -22.83
CA LYS A 161 -8.37 -4.32 -22.47
C LYS A 161 -8.51 -4.47 -20.96
N TRP A 162 -7.41 -4.72 -20.24
CA TRP A 162 -7.45 -4.84 -18.78
C TRP A 162 -7.90 -3.55 -18.11
N ALA A 163 -7.42 -2.40 -18.57
CA ALA A 163 -7.86 -1.11 -18.05
C ALA A 163 -9.37 -0.91 -18.25
N SER A 164 -9.89 -1.24 -19.44
CA SER A 164 -11.32 -1.19 -19.73
C SER A 164 -12.13 -2.16 -18.87
N ASP A 165 -11.72 -3.43 -18.81
CA ASP A 165 -12.43 -4.49 -18.07
C ASP A 165 -12.50 -4.17 -16.56
N LEU A 166 -11.44 -3.57 -16.01
CA LEU A 166 -11.32 -3.17 -14.61
C LEU A 166 -11.78 -1.72 -14.33
N ARG A 167 -12.33 -1.03 -15.34
CA ARG A 167 -12.77 0.37 -15.25
C ARG A 167 -11.69 1.34 -14.73
N LEU A 168 -10.43 1.04 -15.04
CA LEU A 168 -9.29 1.89 -14.73
C LEU A 168 -9.12 2.97 -15.81
N THR A 169 -8.75 4.16 -15.37
CA THR A 169 -8.36 5.30 -16.22
C THR A 169 -6.86 5.54 -16.08
N GLY A 170 -6.26 6.33 -16.96
CA GLY A 170 -4.84 6.65 -16.85
C GLY A 170 -4.13 6.70 -18.18
N ARG A 171 -2.85 6.35 -18.20
CA ARG A 171 -2.05 6.42 -19.41
C ARG A 171 -0.89 5.43 -19.45
N LEU A 172 -0.69 4.82 -20.61
CA LEU A 172 0.55 4.14 -20.99
C LEU A 172 1.40 5.12 -21.79
N MET A 173 2.60 5.41 -21.28
CA MET A 173 3.49 6.45 -21.79
C MET A 173 4.80 5.83 -22.26
N PHE A 174 5.22 6.17 -23.48
CA PHE A 174 6.50 5.77 -24.06
C PHE A 174 7.40 6.99 -24.27
N MET A 175 8.65 6.92 -23.82
CA MET A 175 9.67 7.91 -24.13
C MET A 175 11.03 7.23 -24.35
N GLY A 176 11.41 7.03 -25.62
CA GLY A 176 12.61 6.26 -25.96
C GLY A 176 12.52 4.81 -25.44
N LYS A 177 13.40 4.46 -24.49
CA LYS A 177 13.38 3.15 -23.81
C LYS A 177 12.51 3.12 -22.55
N LEU A 178 12.13 4.29 -22.03
CA LEU A 178 11.32 4.40 -20.83
C LEU A 178 9.86 4.07 -21.14
N ILE A 179 9.28 3.17 -20.34
CA ILE A 179 7.89 2.76 -20.45
C ILE A 179 7.23 2.92 -19.09
N LEU A 180 6.23 3.78 -19.00
CA LEU A 180 5.51 4.07 -17.76
C LEU A 180 4.02 3.75 -17.92
N ILE A 181 3.41 3.22 -16.87
CA ILE A 181 1.96 3.07 -16.79
C ILE A 181 1.47 3.83 -15.58
N LEU A 182 0.60 4.81 -15.80
CA LEU A 182 -0.11 5.50 -14.77
C LEU A 182 -1.55 4.98 -14.75
N LEU A 183 -1.99 4.47 -13.60
CA LEU A 183 -3.34 3.95 -13.40
C LEU A 183 -4.04 4.79 -12.35
N GLN A 184 -5.32 5.02 -12.59
CA GLN A 184 -6.22 5.72 -11.69
C GLN A 184 -7.56 4.98 -11.62
N GLY A 185 -7.97 4.58 -10.43
CA GLY A 185 -9.21 3.84 -10.21
C GLY A 185 -9.28 3.25 -8.81
N ASP A 186 -10.26 2.40 -8.57
CA ASP A 186 -10.44 1.78 -7.25
C ASP A 186 -9.23 0.92 -6.88
N ARG A 187 -8.86 0.91 -5.60
CA ARG A 187 -7.69 0.17 -5.11
C ARG A 187 -7.71 -1.30 -5.51
N ASN A 188 -8.88 -1.94 -5.41
CA ASN A 188 -9.04 -3.35 -5.73
C ASN A 188 -8.84 -3.62 -7.23
N ASN A 189 -9.32 -2.72 -8.09
CA ASN A 189 -9.15 -2.83 -9.53
C ASN A 189 -7.67 -2.63 -9.92
N ILE A 190 -6.96 -1.71 -9.26
CA ILE A 190 -5.51 -1.54 -9.44
C ILE A 190 -4.75 -2.79 -8.98
N LYS A 191 -5.10 -3.37 -7.82
CA LYS A 191 -4.49 -4.63 -7.35
C LYS A 191 -4.74 -5.77 -8.33
N GLU A 192 -5.96 -5.91 -8.84
CA GLU A 192 -6.31 -6.91 -9.85
C GLU A 192 -5.50 -6.71 -11.14
N TYR A 193 -5.33 -5.47 -11.59
CA TYR A 193 -4.46 -5.15 -12.72
C TYR A 193 -3.01 -5.62 -12.46
N LEU A 194 -2.46 -5.36 -11.28
CA LEU A 194 -1.09 -5.81 -10.92
C LEU A 194 -0.97 -7.34 -10.87
N ILE A 195 -2.02 -8.05 -10.46
CA ILE A 195 -2.07 -9.51 -10.51
C ILE A 195 -2.07 -9.99 -11.96
N LEU A 196 -2.92 -9.44 -12.82
CA LEU A 196 -2.98 -9.77 -14.25
C LEU A 196 -1.62 -9.54 -14.92
N GLN A 197 -0.98 -8.42 -14.61
CA GLN A 197 0.34 -8.05 -15.09
C GLN A 197 1.41 -9.10 -14.74
N LYS A 198 1.41 -9.61 -13.50
CA LYS A 198 2.37 -10.63 -13.03
C LYS A 198 2.05 -12.05 -13.50
N THR A 199 0.77 -12.37 -13.72
CA THR A 199 0.33 -13.74 -13.98
C THR A 199 0.15 -14.05 -15.46
N SER A 200 -0.16 -13.03 -16.28
CA SER A 200 -0.47 -13.19 -17.69
C SER A 200 0.76 -13.18 -18.58
N LYS A 201 0.70 -13.95 -19.68
CA LYS A 201 1.75 -13.96 -20.71
C LYS A 201 1.53 -12.86 -21.76
N VAL A 202 1.81 -11.62 -21.36
CA VAL A 202 1.55 -10.43 -22.16
C VAL A 202 2.67 -10.12 -23.16
N ASP A 203 3.93 -10.38 -22.79
CA ASP A 203 5.09 -10.14 -23.66
C ASP A 203 5.60 -11.43 -24.36
N VAL A 204 6.71 -11.30 -25.09
CA VAL A 204 7.46 -12.40 -25.70
C VAL A 204 8.89 -12.44 -25.20
N ASP A 205 9.52 -13.62 -25.18
CA ASP A 205 10.95 -13.76 -24.85
C ASP A 205 11.86 -13.44 -26.05
N SER A 206 13.17 -13.58 -25.87
CA SER A 206 14.16 -13.40 -26.96
C SER A 206 13.98 -14.37 -28.13
N SER A 207 13.24 -15.45 -27.94
CA SER A 207 12.90 -16.45 -28.96
C SER A 207 11.50 -16.25 -29.54
N GLY A 208 10.79 -15.17 -29.18
CA GLY A 208 9.44 -14.85 -29.66
C GLY A 208 8.32 -15.66 -29.01
N LYS A 209 8.60 -16.49 -27.99
CA LYS A 209 7.57 -17.26 -27.28
C LYS A 209 6.90 -16.39 -26.23
N LYS A 210 5.59 -16.58 -26.02
CA LYS A 210 4.82 -15.83 -25.01
C LYS A 210 5.42 -16.03 -23.61
N CYS A 211 5.78 -14.93 -22.95
CA CYS A 211 6.35 -14.93 -21.61
C CYS A 211 5.58 -13.99 -20.69
N LYS A 212 5.76 -14.17 -19.38
CA LYS A 212 5.20 -13.26 -18.36
C LYS A 212 6.09 -12.03 -18.25
N GLU A 213 5.49 -10.90 -17.88
CA GLU A 213 6.25 -9.75 -17.43
C GLU A 213 7.02 -10.12 -16.16
N LYS A 214 8.33 -9.89 -16.15
CA LYS A 214 9.20 -10.28 -15.02
C LYS A 214 9.72 -9.11 -14.22
N MET A 215 9.81 -7.93 -14.84
CA MET A 215 10.47 -6.77 -14.26
C MET A 215 9.56 -5.55 -14.36
N ILE A 216 8.43 -5.62 -13.64
CA ILE A 216 7.58 -4.45 -13.39
C ILE A 216 7.88 -3.90 -12.00
N SER A 217 8.16 -2.61 -11.94
CA SER A 217 8.39 -1.90 -10.68
C SER A 217 7.22 -0.97 -10.39
N VAL A 218 6.64 -1.10 -9.20
CA VAL A 218 5.69 -0.10 -8.69
C VAL A 218 6.51 1.05 -8.14
N LEU A 219 6.50 2.19 -8.83
CA LEU A 219 7.27 3.36 -8.41
C LEU A 219 6.57 4.12 -7.30
N PHE A 220 5.23 4.20 -7.37
CA PHE A 220 4.43 5.00 -6.46
C PHE A 220 2.99 4.50 -6.42
N GLU A 221 2.35 4.57 -5.25
CA GLU A 221 0.92 4.29 -5.05
C GLU A 221 0.40 5.24 -3.97
N THR A 222 -0.70 5.96 -4.24
CA THR A 222 -1.35 6.85 -3.27
C THR A 222 -2.85 6.87 -3.44
N LYS A 223 -3.54 7.12 -2.34
CA LYS A 223 -4.96 7.52 -2.34
C LYS A 223 -5.08 8.97 -2.80
N VAL A 224 -6.12 9.25 -3.59
CA VAL A 224 -6.43 10.56 -4.16
C VAL A 224 -7.89 10.88 -3.83
N GLN A 225 -8.18 12.14 -3.48
CA GLN A 225 -9.57 12.57 -3.28
C GLN A 225 -10.35 12.41 -4.59
N THR A 226 -11.59 11.90 -4.49
CA THR A 226 -12.47 11.52 -5.61
C THR A 226 -12.72 12.68 -6.60
N GLU A 227 -12.57 13.91 -6.14
CA GLU A 227 -12.70 15.17 -6.89
C GLU A 227 -11.57 15.39 -7.92
N HIS A 228 -10.46 14.66 -7.78
CA HIS A 228 -9.28 14.78 -8.64
C HIS A 228 -9.18 13.63 -9.66
N LYS A 229 -10.29 13.29 -10.34
CA LYS A 229 -10.26 12.35 -11.46
C LYS A 229 -9.46 12.99 -12.61
N ARG A 230 -8.14 12.77 -12.61
CA ARG A 230 -7.17 13.41 -13.52
C ARG A 230 -7.22 12.84 -14.93
N PHE A 231 -7.69 11.61 -15.07
CA PHE A 231 -7.85 10.92 -16.34
C PHE A 231 -9.31 10.50 -16.54
N LEU A 232 -9.87 10.86 -17.70
CA LEU A 232 -11.25 10.49 -18.08
C LEU A 232 -11.32 9.12 -18.76
N ALA A 233 -10.23 8.70 -19.41
CA ALA A 233 -10.08 7.43 -20.09
C ALA A 233 -8.66 6.88 -19.87
N PHE A 234 -8.44 5.63 -20.29
CA PHE A 234 -7.10 5.08 -20.44
C PHE A 234 -6.60 5.37 -21.86
N GLU A 235 -5.45 6.01 -21.98
CA GLU A 235 -4.86 6.40 -23.26
C GLU A 235 -3.44 5.87 -23.43
N VAL A 236 -2.98 5.82 -24.68
CA VAL A 236 -1.59 5.48 -25.01
C VAL A 236 -0.96 6.70 -25.67
N LYS A 237 0.16 7.20 -25.13
CA LYS A 237 0.88 8.34 -25.68
C LYS A 237 2.37 8.07 -25.84
N GLU A 238 2.93 8.67 -26.88
CA GLU A 238 4.38 8.69 -27.15
C GLU A 238 4.90 10.12 -26.99
N TYR A 239 6.03 10.25 -26.30
CA TYR A 239 6.67 11.53 -26.02
C TYR A 239 8.06 11.55 -26.63
N SER A 240 8.42 12.69 -27.23
CA SER A 240 9.70 12.84 -27.93
C SER A 240 10.80 13.40 -27.02
N SER A 241 10.43 14.03 -25.91
CA SER A 241 11.37 14.64 -24.96
C SER A 241 10.91 14.53 -23.50
N LEU A 242 11.87 14.68 -22.58
CA LEU A 242 11.62 14.69 -21.14
C LEU A 242 10.74 15.88 -20.74
N ASP A 243 10.89 17.02 -21.41
CA ASP A 243 10.06 18.22 -21.17
C ASP A 243 8.59 17.99 -21.52
N GLU A 244 8.31 17.27 -22.62
CA GLU A 244 6.93 16.91 -22.99
C GLU A 244 6.33 15.94 -21.97
N LEU A 245 7.09 14.95 -21.51
CA LEU A 245 6.66 14.01 -20.48
C LEU A 245 6.41 14.75 -19.15
N GLN A 246 7.31 15.65 -18.75
CA GLN A 246 7.16 16.46 -17.54
C GLN A 246 5.87 17.30 -17.60
N LYS A 247 5.63 18.00 -18.71
CA LYS A 247 4.42 18.81 -18.90
C LYS A 247 3.14 17.99 -18.73
N GLU A 248 3.16 16.73 -19.14
CA GLU A 248 2.02 15.84 -18.93
C GLU A 248 1.78 15.58 -17.43
N PHE A 249 2.83 15.25 -16.67
CA PHE A 249 2.71 15.07 -15.23
C PHE A 249 2.32 16.37 -14.52
N GLU A 250 2.79 17.52 -14.98
CA GLU A 250 2.40 18.82 -14.44
C GLU A 250 0.93 19.13 -14.71
N THR A 251 0.45 18.90 -15.93
CA THR A 251 -0.96 19.09 -16.33
C THR A 251 -1.88 18.15 -15.54
N ALA A 252 -1.43 16.92 -15.31
CA ALA A 252 -2.13 15.96 -14.46
C ALA A 252 -2.00 16.28 -12.97
N GLY A 253 -1.27 17.33 -12.56
CA GLY A 253 -1.04 17.76 -11.17
C GLY A 253 -0.13 16.85 -10.35
N LEU A 254 0.70 16.04 -11.01
CA LEU A 254 1.59 15.01 -10.46
C LEU A 254 3.08 15.40 -10.56
N LYS A 255 3.39 16.70 -10.59
CA LYS A 255 4.75 17.25 -10.74
C LYS A 255 5.76 16.66 -9.74
N LYS A 256 5.35 16.46 -8.48
CA LYS A 256 6.20 15.88 -7.43
C LYS A 256 6.62 14.45 -7.78
N LEU A 257 5.70 13.63 -8.30
CA LEU A 257 5.99 12.24 -8.70
C LEU A 257 6.99 12.15 -9.85
N PHE A 258 6.88 13.08 -10.81
CA PHE A 258 7.84 13.15 -11.89
C PHE A 258 9.25 13.42 -11.36
N SER A 259 9.37 14.37 -10.44
CA SER A 259 10.65 14.78 -9.87
C SER A 259 11.30 13.70 -8.99
N GLU A 260 10.48 13.00 -8.21
CA GLU A 260 10.95 11.97 -7.26
C GLU A 260 11.24 10.62 -7.93
N PHE A 261 10.38 10.18 -8.85
CA PHE A 261 10.41 8.81 -9.37
C PHE A 261 10.79 8.69 -10.85
N VAL A 262 10.49 9.69 -11.67
CA VAL A 262 10.72 9.61 -13.13
C VAL A 262 12.08 10.16 -13.52
N LEU A 263 12.51 11.30 -12.95
CA LEU A 263 13.84 11.87 -13.22
C LEU A 263 14.99 10.90 -12.91
N GLY A 264 14.84 10.04 -11.90
CA GLY A 264 15.83 9.03 -11.54
C GLY A 264 16.02 7.92 -12.57
N LEU A 265 15.01 7.68 -13.43
CA LEU A 265 14.99 6.59 -14.41
C LEU A 265 15.58 6.98 -15.78
N VAL A 266 15.79 8.28 -16.03
CA VAL A 266 16.30 8.80 -17.32
C VAL A 266 17.82 9.04 -17.30
N LYS A 267 18.52 8.49 -16.29
CA LYS A 267 19.98 8.56 -16.18
C LYS A 267 20.71 7.50 -17.01
#